data_AF-A0A8H7B1T0-F1
#
_entry.id   AF-A0A8H7B1T0-F1
#
_cell.length_a   1.000
_cell.length_b   1.000
_cell.length_c   1.000
_cell.angle_alpha   90.00
_cell.angle_beta   90.00
_cell.angle_gamma   90.00
#
_symmetry.space_group_name_H-M   'P 1'
#
loop_
_entity.id
_entity.type
_entity.pdbx_description
1 polymer ?
#
loop_
_entity_poly.entity_id
_entity_poly.type
_entity_poly.pdbx_seq_one_letter_code
_entity_poly.pdbx_strand_id
1 'polypeptide(L)'
;MTSTTRAMLLSLVATAASAQYGPGGRYGPDGVGGGSGNDDNDFGSSFGGGRGGFSLESRHKIIIAHGVLAALAFVLFFPVGSILIRLGSFRGVWLVHGLFQLFAYVVYIAAFGIGVWMINNIPVNMLDNYHPIIGIIVFVLLFFQPILGFVHHLKFKKHNRRTIWSYGHLWLGRILITMGMINGGLGLLLASDAPAFTGFAPSRGQTIAYGVIAGIMWLFWVSASIYGERKRKISRKAALNKEVDEGSPRPYDDGKEYYAQRTYA
;
A
#
# COMPACT_ATOMS: atom_id res chain seq x y z
N MET A 1 28.51 14.47 22.33
CA MET A 1 28.81 14.15 20.91
C MET A 1 27.86 13.06 20.46
N THR A 2 26.79 13.48 19.80
CA THR A 2 25.64 12.69 19.38
C THR A 2 25.60 12.68 17.86
N SER A 3 25.65 11.50 17.22
CA SER A 3 24.94 11.18 15.96
C SER A 3 25.50 9.90 15.31
N THR A 4 24.96 8.74 15.66
CA THR A 4 25.05 7.53 14.83
C THR A 4 23.83 6.66 15.09
N THR A 5 22.67 7.07 14.53
CA THR A 5 21.45 6.22 14.56
C THR A 5 20.49 6.49 13.40
N ARG A 6 20.97 7.03 12.27
CA ARG A 6 20.11 7.47 11.15
C ARG A 6 20.30 6.76 9.81
N ALA A 7 20.93 5.59 9.77
CA ALA A 7 21.22 4.90 8.49
C ALA A 7 20.80 3.42 8.40
N MET A 8 19.92 2.91 9.26
CA MET A 8 19.54 1.47 9.25
C MET A 8 18.07 1.18 8.88
N LEU A 9 17.33 2.11 8.26
CA LEU A 9 15.90 1.91 7.96
C LEU A 9 15.51 1.96 6.48
N LEU A 10 16.47 1.97 5.54
CA LEU A 10 16.16 2.03 4.10
C LEU A 10 16.78 0.93 3.23
N SER A 11 17.41 -0.11 3.79
CA SER A 11 18.03 -1.18 2.99
C SER A 11 17.18 -2.45 2.85
N LEU A 12 16.26 -2.74 3.78
CA LEU A 12 15.64 -4.07 3.87
C LEU A 12 14.60 -4.42 2.78
N VAL A 13 14.02 -3.44 2.08
CA VAL A 13 13.06 -3.73 0.99
C VAL A 13 13.78 -4.01 -0.34
N ALA A 14 14.97 -3.42 -0.53
CA ALA A 14 15.79 -3.69 -1.72
C ALA A 14 16.55 -5.03 -1.62
N THR A 15 16.90 -5.49 -0.41
CA THR A 15 17.68 -6.72 -0.23
C THR A 15 16.90 -7.99 -0.56
N ALA A 16 15.56 -7.98 -0.50
CA ALA A 16 14.75 -9.11 -0.96
C ALA A 16 14.66 -9.20 -2.50
N ALA A 17 14.92 -8.09 -3.21
CA ALA A 17 15.00 -8.04 -4.66
C ALA A 17 16.42 -8.33 -5.20
N SER A 18 17.45 -8.23 -4.36
CA SER A 18 18.85 -8.47 -4.75
C SER A 18 19.46 -9.77 -4.20
N ALA A 19 18.75 -10.53 -3.35
CA ALA A 19 19.24 -11.78 -2.78
C ALA A 19 18.90 -13.01 -3.66
N GLN A 20 19.37 -13.00 -4.91
CA GLN A 20 19.81 -14.19 -5.67
C GLN A 20 20.30 -13.76 -7.05
N TYR A 21 21.47 -13.15 -7.10
CA TYR A 21 22.30 -13.18 -8.30
C TYR A 21 23.74 -13.40 -7.89
N GLY A 22 24.09 -14.67 -7.68
CA GLY A 22 25.46 -15.15 -7.56
C GLY A 22 25.74 -16.09 -8.74
N PRO A 23 26.76 -15.82 -9.56
CA PRO A 23 27.08 -16.65 -10.72
C PRO A 23 27.80 -17.94 -10.29
N GLY A 24 27.27 -19.09 -10.70
CA GLY A 24 28.00 -20.37 -10.67
C GLY A 24 27.58 -21.34 -9.57
N GLY A 25 26.89 -22.41 -9.98
CA GLY A 25 26.56 -23.55 -9.12
C GLY A 25 25.94 -24.67 -9.95
N ARG A 26 26.77 -25.37 -10.74
CA ARG A 26 26.41 -26.60 -11.47
C ARG A 26 26.21 -27.75 -10.48
N TYR A 27 25.05 -28.40 -10.50
CA TYR A 27 24.86 -29.80 -10.06
C TYR A 27 23.65 -30.40 -10.80
N GLY A 28 23.89 -31.40 -11.66
CA GLY A 28 22.86 -32.22 -12.32
C GLY A 28 23.33 -32.78 -13.67
N PRO A 29 23.03 -34.04 -14.02
CA PRO A 29 24.00 -34.99 -14.56
C PRO A 29 24.09 -35.08 -16.10
N ASP A 30 25.18 -35.71 -16.52
CA ASP A 30 25.71 -35.87 -17.86
C ASP A 30 24.69 -36.21 -18.97
N GLY A 31 24.72 -35.40 -20.03
CA GLY A 31 24.08 -35.64 -21.31
C GLY A 31 24.91 -35.02 -22.43
N VAL A 32 25.49 -35.89 -23.26
CA VAL A 32 26.38 -35.58 -24.37
C VAL A 32 25.64 -34.87 -25.50
N GLY A 33 26.23 -33.80 -26.06
CA GLY A 33 25.77 -33.19 -27.33
C GLY A 33 26.32 -31.78 -27.53
N GLY A 34 27.33 -31.64 -28.41
CA GLY A 34 28.05 -30.38 -28.64
C GLY A 34 27.36 -29.37 -29.54
N GLY A 35 27.99 -28.19 -29.66
CA GLY A 35 27.76 -27.27 -30.77
C GLY A 35 27.67 -25.79 -30.40
N SER A 36 28.78 -25.08 -30.65
CA SER A 36 28.90 -23.67 -31.08
C SER A 36 28.23 -22.57 -30.25
N GLY A 37 29.07 -21.72 -29.66
CA GLY A 37 28.68 -20.39 -29.21
C GLY A 37 28.35 -19.48 -30.39
N ASN A 38 27.39 -18.58 -30.15
CA ASN A 38 27.28 -17.28 -30.80
C ASN A 38 26.71 -16.32 -29.76
N ASP A 39 27.56 -15.41 -29.31
CA ASP A 39 27.20 -14.21 -28.56
C ASP A 39 26.77 -13.16 -29.60
N ASP A 40 25.47 -12.90 -29.74
CA ASP A 40 24.98 -11.75 -30.50
C ASP A 40 24.22 -10.81 -29.55
N ASN A 41 24.88 -9.68 -29.28
CA ASN A 41 24.30 -8.52 -28.64
C ASN A 41 23.40 -7.78 -29.64
N ASP A 42 22.09 -7.97 -29.59
CA ASP A 42 21.16 -7.18 -30.41
C ASP A 42 20.51 -6.06 -29.59
N PHE A 43 21.12 -4.87 -29.68
CA PHE A 43 20.49 -3.59 -29.37
C PHE A 43 19.64 -3.18 -30.59
N GLY A 44 18.41 -3.68 -30.65
CA GLY A 44 17.47 -3.40 -31.73
C GLY A 44 16.17 -2.78 -31.23
N SER A 45 16.09 -1.46 -31.27
CA SER A 45 14.83 -0.72 -31.17
C SER A 45 13.89 -1.07 -32.33
N SER A 46 12.66 -1.52 -32.06
CA SER A 46 11.60 -1.48 -33.07
C SER A 46 10.20 -1.47 -32.47
N PHE A 47 9.53 -0.33 -32.67
CA PHE A 47 8.08 -0.21 -32.60
C PHE A 47 7.48 -0.94 -33.81
N GLY A 48 6.74 -2.02 -33.57
CA GLY A 48 6.06 -2.76 -34.63
C GLY A 48 5.10 -3.79 -34.06
N GLY A 49 3.81 -3.61 -34.32
CA GLY A 49 2.73 -4.48 -33.85
C GLY A 49 2.85 -5.89 -34.39
N GLY A 50 2.96 -6.86 -33.49
CA GLY A 50 2.76 -8.28 -33.74
C GLY A 50 2.24 -8.90 -32.45
N ARG A 51 1.20 -9.73 -32.54
CA ARG A 51 0.75 -10.60 -31.44
C ARG A 51 1.83 -11.65 -31.17
N GLY A 52 2.94 -11.21 -30.59
CA GLY A 52 4.09 -12.04 -30.23
C GLY A 52 3.82 -12.68 -28.88
N GLY A 53 3.84 -14.02 -28.85
CA GLY A 53 3.90 -14.73 -27.59
C GLY A 53 5.09 -14.23 -26.78
N PHE A 54 4.82 -13.56 -25.66
CA PHE A 54 5.87 -13.06 -24.77
C PHE A 54 6.78 -14.22 -24.33
N SER A 55 8.10 -14.01 -24.41
CA SER A 55 9.08 -14.91 -23.79
C SER A 55 8.75 -15.10 -22.31
N LEU A 56 9.02 -16.29 -21.77
CA LEU A 56 8.79 -16.59 -20.35
C LEU A 56 9.52 -15.58 -19.44
N GLU A 57 10.69 -15.13 -19.85
CA GLU A 57 11.47 -14.10 -19.15
C GLU A 57 10.74 -12.75 -19.06
N SER A 58 10.09 -12.31 -20.15
CA SER A 58 9.30 -11.06 -20.14
C SER A 58 8.11 -11.15 -19.20
N ARG A 59 7.42 -12.30 -19.17
CA ARG A 59 6.27 -12.53 -18.25
C ARG A 59 6.71 -12.48 -16.80
N HIS A 60 7.84 -13.10 -16.48
CA HIS A 60 8.42 -13.11 -15.15
C HIS A 60 8.74 -11.70 -14.64
N LYS A 61 9.39 -10.87 -15.48
CA LYS A 61 9.69 -9.46 -15.15
C LYS A 61 8.43 -8.65 -14.86
N ILE A 62 7.36 -8.85 -15.64
CA ILE A 62 6.09 -8.13 -15.48
C ILE A 62 5.40 -8.51 -14.17
N ILE A 63 5.39 -9.80 -13.80
CA ILE A 63 4.80 -10.28 -12.55
C ILE A 63 5.56 -9.77 -11.34
N ILE A 64 6.89 -9.80 -11.38
CA ILE A 64 7.73 -9.20 -10.33
C ILE A 64 7.45 -7.69 -10.22
N ALA A 65 7.37 -6.97 -11.35
CA ALA A 65 7.07 -5.54 -11.34
C ALA A 65 5.70 -5.25 -10.69
N HIS A 66 4.66 -6.01 -11.03
CA HIS A 66 3.35 -5.91 -10.37
C HIS A 66 3.46 -6.11 -8.85
N GLY A 67 4.07 -7.22 -8.42
CA GLY A 67 4.20 -7.58 -7.01
C GLY A 67 5.01 -6.55 -6.21
N VAL A 68 6.13 -6.09 -6.76
CA VAL A 68 7.00 -5.09 -6.11
C VAL A 68 6.30 -3.74 -5.99
N LEU A 69 5.66 -3.24 -7.05
CA LEU A 69 4.95 -1.96 -7.01
C LEU A 69 3.76 -2.00 -6.04
N ALA A 70 2.99 -3.09 -6.06
CA ALA A 70 1.87 -3.28 -5.14
C ALA A 70 2.35 -3.37 -3.69
N ALA A 71 3.42 -4.12 -3.42
CA ALA A 71 4.03 -4.22 -2.09
C ALA A 71 4.57 -2.87 -1.61
N LEU A 72 5.29 -2.12 -2.44
CA LEU A 72 5.78 -0.78 -2.09
C LEU A 72 4.61 0.16 -1.74
N ALA A 73 3.53 0.13 -2.51
CA ALA A 73 2.37 0.96 -2.23
C ALA A 73 1.74 0.61 -0.87
N PHE A 74 1.37 -0.65 -0.65
CA PHE A 74 0.58 -1.06 0.53
C PHE A 74 1.38 -1.37 1.78
N VAL A 75 2.61 -1.89 1.64
CA VAL A 75 3.48 -2.21 2.77
C VAL A 75 4.32 -1.02 3.19
N LEU A 76 4.61 -0.05 2.31
CA LEU A 76 5.48 1.07 2.67
C LEU A 76 4.77 2.42 2.58
N PHE A 77 4.33 2.84 1.39
CA PHE A 77 3.93 4.22 1.16
C PHE A 77 2.59 4.59 1.85
N PHE A 78 1.53 3.80 1.69
CA PHE A 78 0.25 4.10 2.36
C PHE A 78 0.38 4.15 3.90
N PRO A 79 1.03 3.16 4.56
CA PRO A 79 1.26 3.19 6.00
C PRO A 79 2.10 4.39 6.45
N VAL A 80 3.24 4.65 5.80
CA VAL A 80 4.13 5.76 6.17
C VAL A 80 3.42 7.10 6.05
N GLY A 81 2.70 7.35 4.94
CA GLY A 81 1.89 8.56 4.79
C GLY A 81 0.85 8.73 5.89
N SER A 82 0.23 7.63 6.31
CA SER A 82 -0.76 7.61 7.40
C SER A 82 -0.15 7.81 8.79
N ILE A 83 1.08 7.33 9.01
CA ILE A 83 1.84 7.56 10.25
C ILE A 83 2.26 9.03 10.35
N LEU A 84 2.75 9.62 9.26
CA LEU A 84 3.24 11.01 9.23
C LEU A 84 2.20 12.02 9.73
N ILE A 85 0.94 11.90 9.30
CA ILE A 85 -0.14 12.81 9.74
C ILE A 85 -0.57 12.63 11.20
N ARG A 86 -0.20 11.51 11.82
CA ARG A 86 -0.54 11.19 13.22
C ARG A 86 0.57 11.58 14.19
N LEU A 87 1.83 11.47 13.77
CA LEU A 87 2.99 11.77 14.61
C LEU A 87 3.55 13.18 14.36
N GLY A 88 3.48 13.68 13.12
CA GLY A 88 3.95 15.01 12.75
C GLY A 88 3.16 16.11 13.44
N SER A 89 3.85 17.16 13.91
CA SER A 89 3.26 18.29 14.63
C SER A 89 3.62 19.66 14.03
N PHE A 90 3.93 19.71 12.73
CA PHE A 90 4.34 20.94 12.03
C PHE A 90 3.26 21.49 11.07
N ARG A 91 3.35 22.78 10.75
CA ARG A 91 2.44 23.46 9.82
C ARG A 91 2.60 22.86 8.42
N GLY A 92 1.52 22.36 7.83
CA GLY A 92 1.54 21.74 6.49
C GLY A 92 1.71 20.21 6.46
N VAL A 93 1.73 19.53 7.61
CA VAL A 93 1.78 18.05 7.66
C VAL A 93 0.65 17.37 6.85
N TRP A 94 -0.50 18.03 6.72
CA TRP A 94 -1.61 17.53 5.91
C TRP A 94 -1.31 17.53 4.40
N LEU A 95 -0.52 18.50 3.91
CA LEU A 95 -0.08 18.56 2.52
C LEU A 95 0.92 17.44 2.23
N VAL A 96 1.89 17.25 3.14
CA VAL A 96 2.86 16.17 3.05
C VAL A 96 2.13 14.82 3.02
N HIS A 97 1.16 14.62 3.90
CA HIS A 97 0.29 13.45 3.87
C HIS A 97 -0.44 13.31 2.52
N GLY A 98 -1.16 14.34 2.08
CA GLY A 98 -1.93 14.29 0.84
C GLY A 98 -1.06 13.97 -0.38
N LEU A 99 0.09 14.64 -0.53
CA LEU A 99 1.01 14.42 -1.64
C LEU A 99 1.62 13.01 -1.60
N PHE A 100 2.01 12.55 -0.40
CA PHE A 100 2.58 11.21 -0.24
C PHE A 100 1.54 10.11 -0.51
N GLN A 101 0.28 10.32 -0.11
CA GLN A 101 -0.81 9.39 -0.44
C GLN A 101 -1.15 9.39 -1.93
N LEU A 102 -1.08 10.55 -2.59
CA LEU A 102 -1.26 10.63 -4.05
C LEU A 102 -0.14 9.90 -4.79
N PHE A 103 1.11 10.05 -4.34
CA PHE A 103 2.23 9.29 -4.87
C PHE A 103 2.04 7.78 -4.70
N ALA A 104 1.68 7.32 -3.50
CA ALA A 104 1.36 5.92 -3.23
C ALA A 104 0.24 5.40 -4.15
N TYR A 105 -0.78 6.22 -4.39
CA TYR A 105 -1.88 5.90 -5.28
C TYR A 105 -1.46 5.75 -6.74
N VAL A 106 -0.62 6.65 -7.26
CA VAL A 106 -0.06 6.54 -8.62
C VAL A 106 0.78 5.26 -8.77
N VAL A 107 1.62 4.94 -7.78
CA VAL A 107 2.38 3.67 -7.77
C VAL A 107 1.45 2.46 -7.81
N TYR A 108 0.36 2.48 -7.03
CA TYR A 108 -0.62 1.39 -7.05
C TYR A 108 -1.43 1.32 -8.35
N ILE A 109 -1.78 2.45 -8.97
CA ILE A 109 -2.43 2.46 -10.29
C ILE A 109 -1.53 1.76 -11.32
N ALA A 110 -0.21 2.03 -11.30
CA ALA A 110 0.73 1.34 -12.18
C ALA A 110 0.74 -0.17 -11.91
N ALA A 111 0.81 -0.59 -10.65
CA ALA A 111 0.74 -2.00 -10.27
C ALA A 111 -0.58 -2.66 -10.74
N PHE A 112 -1.71 -2.01 -10.48
CA PHE A 112 -3.04 -2.51 -10.87
C PHE A 112 -3.19 -2.59 -12.39
N GLY A 113 -2.68 -1.60 -13.12
CA GLY A 113 -2.66 -1.59 -14.59
C GLY A 113 -1.89 -2.78 -15.16
N ILE A 114 -0.75 -3.14 -14.55
CA ILE A 114 -0.02 -4.36 -14.90
C ILE A 114 -0.88 -5.61 -14.61
N GLY A 115 -1.58 -5.66 -13.48
CA GLY A 115 -2.50 -6.76 -13.14
C GLY A 115 -3.61 -6.95 -14.17
N VAL A 116 -4.27 -5.86 -14.56
CA VAL A 116 -5.28 -5.86 -15.63
C VAL A 116 -4.68 -6.31 -16.95
N TRP A 117 -3.49 -5.83 -17.29
CA TRP A 117 -2.81 -6.25 -18.51
C TRP A 117 -2.55 -7.76 -18.51
N MET A 118 -2.09 -8.34 -17.39
CA MET A 118 -1.84 -9.79 -17.27
C MET A 118 -3.10 -10.61 -17.48
N ILE A 119 -4.23 -10.20 -16.89
CA ILE A 119 -5.53 -10.89 -17.05
C ILE A 119 -5.98 -10.93 -18.53
N ASN A 120 -5.68 -9.88 -19.30
CA ASN A 120 -6.10 -9.78 -20.70
C ASN A 120 -5.13 -10.43 -21.70
N ASN A 121 -3.86 -10.66 -21.31
CA ASN A 121 -2.81 -11.13 -22.22
C ASN A 121 -2.29 -12.53 -21.90
N ILE A 122 -2.60 -13.08 -20.72
CA ILE A 122 -2.27 -14.45 -20.36
C ILE A 122 -3.52 -15.30 -20.56
N PRO A 123 -3.50 -16.37 -21.38
CA PRO A 123 -4.68 -17.18 -21.72
C PRO A 123 -5.05 -18.15 -20.59
N VAL A 124 -5.25 -17.61 -19.38
CA VAL A 124 -5.60 -18.34 -18.16
C VAL A 124 -6.62 -17.51 -17.40
N ASN A 125 -7.73 -18.13 -16.97
CA ASN A 125 -8.72 -17.42 -16.17
C ASN A 125 -8.19 -17.21 -14.74
N MET A 126 -7.63 -16.04 -14.47
CA MET A 126 -7.14 -15.66 -13.13
C MET A 126 -8.23 -15.02 -12.26
N LEU A 127 -9.37 -14.60 -12.84
CA LEU A 127 -10.38 -13.82 -12.14
C LEU A 127 -11.18 -14.61 -11.09
N ASP A 128 -11.13 -15.94 -11.13
CA ASP A 128 -11.77 -16.80 -10.13
C ASP A 128 -10.98 -16.86 -8.80
N ASN A 129 -9.79 -16.26 -8.76
CA ASN A 129 -8.96 -16.22 -7.56
C ASN A 129 -9.32 -15.04 -6.65
N TYR A 130 -9.12 -15.24 -5.34
CA TYR A 130 -9.38 -14.20 -4.34
C TYR A 130 -8.54 -12.93 -4.55
N HIS A 131 -7.29 -13.07 -5.00
CA HIS A 131 -6.36 -11.94 -5.14
C HIS A 131 -6.83 -10.88 -6.17
N PRO A 132 -7.18 -11.23 -7.43
CA PRO A 132 -7.71 -10.24 -8.37
C PRO A 132 -9.03 -9.61 -7.92
N ILE A 133 -9.95 -10.39 -7.35
CA ILE A 133 -11.25 -9.89 -6.89
C ILE A 133 -11.07 -8.85 -5.78
N ILE A 134 -10.29 -9.19 -4.75
CA ILE A 134 -10.01 -8.27 -3.63
C ILE A 134 -9.22 -7.06 -4.14
N GLY A 135 -8.25 -7.26 -5.05
CA GLY A 135 -7.47 -6.18 -5.66
C GLY A 135 -8.34 -5.14 -6.39
N ILE A 136 -9.34 -5.60 -7.15
CA ILE A 136 -10.32 -4.73 -7.83
C ILE A 136 -11.16 -3.96 -6.82
N ILE A 137 -11.68 -4.62 -5.78
CA ILE A 137 -12.47 -3.98 -4.72
C ILE A 137 -11.64 -2.89 -4.03
N VAL A 138 -10.39 -3.21 -3.66
CA VAL A 138 -9.47 -2.26 -3.04
C VAL A 138 -9.22 -1.07 -3.96
N PHE A 139 -8.98 -1.30 -5.26
CA PHE A 139 -8.75 -0.24 -6.24
C PHE A 139 -9.94 0.72 -6.35
N VAL A 140 -11.15 0.17 -6.51
CA VAL A 140 -12.39 0.96 -6.62
C VAL A 140 -12.64 1.77 -5.34
N LEU A 141 -12.47 1.17 -4.17
CA LEU A 141 -12.66 1.88 -2.90
C LEU A 141 -11.58 2.95 -2.65
N LEU A 142 -10.35 2.69 -3.10
CA LEU A 142 -9.24 3.63 -2.97
C LEU A 142 -9.43 4.88 -3.85
N PHE A 143 -10.12 4.77 -4.99
CA PHE A 143 -10.49 5.93 -5.81
C PHE A 143 -11.28 6.99 -5.01
N PHE A 144 -12.13 6.56 -4.07
CA PHE A 144 -12.89 7.48 -3.23
C PHE A 144 -12.07 8.10 -2.09
N GLN A 145 -10.90 7.53 -1.74
CA GLN A 145 -10.07 8.03 -0.62
C GLN A 145 -9.59 9.48 -0.80
N PRO A 146 -9.00 9.88 -1.93
CA PRO A 146 -8.60 11.28 -2.16
C PRO A 146 -9.77 12.26 -2.08
N ILE A 147 -10.94 11.88 -2.64
CA ILE A 147 -12.16 12.70 -2.62
C ILE A 147 -12.62 12.90 -1.16
N LEU A 148 -12.74 11.81 -0.40
CA LEU A 148 -13.11 11.84 1.00
C LEU A 148 -12.08 12.60 1.85
N GLY A 149 -10.79 12.46 1.54
CA GLY A 149 -9.70 13.17 2.22
C GLY A 149 -9.77 14.69 2.00
N PHE A 150 -10.05 15.12 0.77
CA PHE A 150 -10.22 16.54 0.44
C PHE A 150 -11.45 17.14 1.14
N VAL A 151 -12.61 16.46 1.06
CA VAL A 151 -13.83 16.89 1.74
C VAL A 151 -13.65 16.91 3.26
N HIS A 152 -12.98 15.89 3.82
CA HIS A 152 -12.63 15.84 5.24
C HIS A 152 -11.80 17.06 5.64
N HIS A 153 -10.76 17.39 4.87
CA HIS A 153 -9.88 18.52 5.18
C HIS A 153 -10.63 19.86 5.16
N LEU A 154 -11.43 20.12 4.12
CA LEU A 154 -12.25 21.34 4.02
C LEU A 154 -13.22 21.49 5.19
N LYS A 155 -13.94 20.42 5.53
CA LYS A 155 -14.92 20.44 6.62
C LYS A 155 -14.26 20.50 7.99
N PHE A 156 -13.10 19.86 8.17
CA PHE A 156 -12.34 19.91 9.42
C PHE A 156 -11.77 21.31 9.66
N LYS A 157 -11.24 21.98 8.61
CA LYS A 157 -10.81 23.38 8.69
C LYS A 157 -11.96 24.33 9.08
N LYS A 158 -13.17 24.07 8.59
CA LYS A 158 -14.35 24.91 8.87
C LYS A 158 -14.96 24.71 10.26
N HIS A 159 -15.05 23.46 10.76
CA HIS A 159 -15.81 23.18 11.99
C HIS A 159 -14.93 22.80 13.19
N ASN A 160 -13.62 22.61 12.99
CA ASN A 160 -12.67 22.14 14.01
C ASN A 160 -13.10 20.86 14.77
N ARG A 161 -14.04 20.09 14.20
CA ARG A 161 -14.60 18.85 14.74
C ARG A 161 -14.68 17.77 13.66
N ARG A 162 -14.69 16.50 14.08
CA ARG A 162 -14.91 15.38 13.16
C ARG A 162 -16.34 15.41 12.64
N THR A 163 -16.47 15.46 11.33
CA THR A 163 -17.72 15.25 10.59
C THR A 163 -17.88 13.78 10.20
N ILE A 164 -19.07 13.39 9.72
CA ILE A 164 -19.32 12.02 9.18
C ILE A 164 -18.27 11.64 8.13
N TRP A 165 -17.92 12.56 7.24
CA TRP A 165 -16.86 12.42 6.23
C TRP A 165 -15.47 12.13 6.82
N SER A 166 -15.21 12.66 8.02
CA SER A 166 -13.96 12.39 8.75
C SER A 166 -13.89 10.94 9.19
N TYR A 167 -14.99 10.40 9.71
CA TYR A 167 -15.07 8.99 10.10
C TYR A 167 -14.98 8.07 8.89
N GLY A 168 -15.69 8.41 7.81
CA GLY A 168 -15.63 7.68 6.54
C GLY A 168 -14.20 7.58 6.00
N HIS A 169 -13.50 8.70 5.85
CA HIS A 169 -12.11 8.74 5.38
C HIS A 169 -11.18 7.89 6.27
N LEU A 170 -11.26 8.07 7.60
CA LEU A 170 -10.40 7.37 8.57
C LEU A 170 -10.63 5.85 8.59
N TRP A 171 -11.88 5.39 8.64
CA TRP A 171 -12.18 3.97 8.71
C TRP A 171 -11.95 3.26 7.38
N LEU A 172 -12.38 3.87 6.27
CA LEU A 172 -12.14 3.31 4.96
C LEU A 172 -10.63 3.20 4.69
N GLY A 173 -9.83 4.21 5.05
CA GLY A 173 -8.38 4.15 4.89
C GLY A 173 -7.73 3.02 5.71
N ARG A 174 -8.24 2.75 6.92
CA ARG A 174 -7.75 1.64 7.76
C ARG A 174 -8.06 0.26 7.18
N ILE A 175 -9.28 0.10 6.67
CA ILE A 175 -9.72 -1.13 6.03
C ILE A 175 -8.88 -1.37 4.78
N LEU A 176 -8.70 -0.36 3.93
CA LEU A 176 -7.96 -0.49 2.67
C LEU A 176 -6.47 -0.81 2.86
N ILE A 177 -5.79 -0.17 3.83
CA ILE A 177 -4.39 -0.51 4.13
C ILE A 177 -4.26 -1.98 4.55
N THR A 178 -5.15 -2.44 5.43
CA THR A 178 -5.12 -3.82 5.92
C THR A 178 -5.47 -4.82 4.82
N MET A 179 -6.55 -4.56 4.06
CA MET A 179 -6.94 -5.40 2.93
C MET A 179 -5.86 -5.46 1.85
N GLY A 180 -5.20 -4.35 1.54
CA GLY A 180 -4.14 -4.34 0.53
C GLY A 180 -2.90 -5.13 0.94
N MET A 181 -2.51 -5.11 2.21
CA MET A 181 -1.44 -5.98 2.73
C MET A 181 -1.83 -7.46 2.68
N ILE A 182 -3.06 -7.80 3.08
CA ILE A 182 -3.57 -9.18 2.97
C ILE A 182 -3.60 -9.60 1.50
N ASN A 183 -4.06 -8.72 0.61
CA ASN A 183 -4.14 -9.00 -0.82
C ASN A 183 -2.77 -9.23 -1.44
N GLY A 184 -1.72 -8.51 -1.01
CA GLY A 184 -0.36 -8.79 -1.46
C GLY A 184 0.14 -10.16 -1.02
N GLY A 185 -0.21 -10.60 0.19
CA GLY A 185 0.04 -11.96 0.66
C GLY A 185 -0.68 -13.02 -0.18
N LEU A 186 -1.96 -12.78 -0.51
CA LEU A 186 -2.73 -13.64 -1.41
C LEU A 186 -2.15 -13.67 -2.83
N GLY A 187 -1.54 -12.58 -3.30
CA GLY A 187 -0.84 -12.53 -4.59
C GLY A 187 0.40 -13.42 -4.60
N LEU A 188 1.16 -13.45 -3.50
CA LEU A 188 2.28 -14.38 -3.34
C LEU A 188 1.84 -15.84 -3.26
N LEU A 189 0.72 -16.11 -2.57
CA LEU A 189 0.12 -17.45 -2.52
C LEU A 189 -0.33 -17.90 -3.92
N LEU A 190 -0.99 -17.02 -4.68
CA LEU A 190 -1.37 -17.31 -6.06
C LEU A 190 -0.13 -17.60 -6.93
N ALA A 191 0.96 -16.85 -6.74
CA ALA A 191 2.20 -17.12 -7.47
C ALA A 191 2.87 -18.44 -7.06
N SER A 192 2.73 -18.89 -5.80
CA SER A 192 3.29 -20.18 -5.35
C SER A 192 2.48 -21.38 -5.80
N ASP A 193 1.15 -21.28 -5.80
CA ASP A 193 0.26 -22.42 -6.04
C ASP A 193 0.05 -22.68 -7.54
N ALA A 194 0.30 -21.66 -8.37
CA ALA A 194 0.04 -21.68 -9.79
C ALA A 194 1.28 -21.32 -10.64
N PRO A 195 2.47 -21.93 -10.41
CA PRO A 195 3.71 -21.53 -11.06
C PRO A 195 3.71 -21.79 -12.58
N ALA A 196 2.94 -22.78 -13.04
CA ALA A 196 2.72 -23.02 -14.46
C ALA A 196 1.94 -21.87 -15.14
N PHE A 197 1.10 -21.17 -14.38
CA PHE A 197 0.26 -20.08 -14.87
C PHE A 197 0.93 -18.71 -14.69
N THR A 198 1.66 -18.52 -13.60
CA THR A 198 2.40 -17.28 -13.31
C THR A 198 3.81 -17.29 -13.92
N GLY A 199 4.39 -18.43 -14.30
CA GLY A 199 5.78 -18.46 -14.79
C GLY A 199 6.82 -17.99 -13.74
N PHE A 200 6.39 -17.87 -12.48
CA PHE A 200 7.19 -17.44 -11.34
C PHE A 200 6.68 -18.10 -10.07
N ALA A 201 7.54 -18.85 -9.39
CA ALA A 201 7.29 -19.38 -8.06
C ALA A 201 8.10 -18.56 -7.04
N PRO A 202 7.46 -17.82 -6.12
CA PRO A 202 8.18 -17.16 -5.04
C PRO A 202 8.88 -18.21 -4.17
N SER A 203 10.12 -17.93 -3.77
CA SER A 203 10.80 -18.78 -2.79
C SER A 203 10.09 -18.69 -1.43
N ARG A 204 10.19 -19.75 -0.61
CA ARG A 204 9.68 -19.71 0.77
C ARG A 204 10.25 -18.51 1.54
N GLY A 205 11.51 -18.16 1.28
CA GLY A 205 12.16 -16.98 1.85
C GLY A 205 11.47 -15.67 1.47
N GLN A 206 11.06 -15.50 0.21
CA GLN A 206 10.34 -14.31 -0.24
C GLN A 206 8.96 -14.17 0.41
N THR A 207 8.21 -15.27 0.51
CA THR A 207 6.89 -15.27 1.18
C THR A 207 7.02 -14.95 2.67
N ILE A 208 8.00 -15.54 3.35
CA ILE A 208 8.28 -15.26 4.76
C ILE A 208 8.73 -13.81 4.94
N ALA A 209 9.65 -13.32 4.10
CA ALA A 209 10.14 -11.95 4.17
C ALA A 209 9.02 -10.93 4.01
N TYR A 210 8.14 -11.13 3.01
CA TYR A 210 6.96 -10.30 2.84
C TYR A 210 6.07 -10.30 4.09
N GLY A 211 5.72 -11.49 4.59
CA GLY A 211 4.86 -11.64 5.77
C GLY A 211 5.43 -10.94 7.02
N VAL A 212 6.72 -11.10 7.28
CA VAL A 212 7.41 -10.47 8.42
C VAL A 212 7.43 -8.95 8.26
N ILE A 213 7.83 -8.43 7.09
CA ILE A 213 7.93 -6.98 6.85
C ILE A 213 6.53 -6.34 6.92
N ALA A 214 5.54 -6.94 6.26
CA ALA A 214 4.17 -6.47 6.27
C ALA A 214 3.58 -6.50 7.69
N GLY A 215 3.81 -7.57 8.44
CA GLY A 215 3.37 -7.69 9.84
C GLY A 215 3.99 -6.64 10.75
N ILE A 216 5.31 -6.44 10.68
CA ILE A 216 6.01 -5.42 11.47
C ILE A 216 5.50 -4.02 11.12
N MET A 217 5.38 -3.69 9.82
CA MET A 217 4.86 -2.39 9.42
C MET A 217 3.42 -2.19 9.89
N TRP A 218 2.57 -3.21 9.76
CA TRP A 218 1.18 -3.15 10.19
C TRP A 218 1.10 -2.86 11.70
N LEU A 219 1.91 -3.53 12.52
CA LEU A 219 1.99 -3.27 13.96
C LEU A 219 2.46 -1.84 14.26
N PHE A 220 3.46 -1.33 13.55
CA PHE A 220 3.90 0.07 13.70
C PHE A 220 2.80 1.05 13.32
N TRP A 221 2.12 0.82 12.20
CA TRP A 221 1.04 1.67 11.71
C TRP A 221 -0.19 1.64 12.64
N VAL A 222 -0.55 0.48 13.20
CA VAL A 222 -1.63 0.36 14.20
C VAL A 222 -1.25 1.07 15.48
N SER A 223 -0.02 0.85 15.97
CA SER A 223 0.50 1.52 17.17
C SER A 223 0.46 3.05 17.02
N ALA A 224 0.96 3.58 15.91
CA ALA A 224 0.89 5.00 15.58
C ALA A 224 -0.54 5.50 15.41
N SER A 225 -1.43 4.65 14.86
CA SER A 225 -2.85 4.94 14.76
C SER A 225 -3.51 5.13 16.11
N ILE A 226 -3.28 4.21 17.05
CA ILE A 226 -3.82 4.26 18.41
C ILE A 226 -3.23 5.45 19.17
N TYR A 227 -1.91 5.62 19.13
CA TYR A 227 -1.22 6.74 19.78
C TYR A 227 -1.74 8.09 19.29
N GLY A 228 -1.86 8.27 17.97
CA GLY A 228 -2.40 9.50 17.38
C GLY A 228 -3.84 9.80 17.80
N GLU A 229 -4.70 8.79 17.95
CA GLU A 229 -6.07 8.97 18.48
C GLU A 229 -6.06 9.34 19.97
N ARG A 230 -5.20 8.69 20.78
CA ARG A 230 -5.08 8.98 22.22
C ARG A 230 -4.57 10.40 22.47
N LYS A 231 -3.49 10.81 21.79
CA LYS A 231 -2.93 12.17 21.89
C LYS A 231 -3.99 13.23 21.60
N ARG A 232 -4.78 13.07 20.53
CA ARG A 232 -5.85 14.02 20.16
C ARG A 232 -6.96 14.09 21.22
N LYS A 233 -7.37 12.96 21.80
CA LYS A 233 -8.37 12.94 22.88
C LYS A 233 -7.88 13.66 24.13
N ILE A 234 -6.61 13.46 24.50
CA ILE A 234 -5.98 14.12 25.65
C ILE A 234 -5.91 15.63 25.42
N SER A 235 -5.41 16.08 24.25
CA SER A 235 -5.34 17.51 23.92
C SER A 235 -6.71 18.18 23.92
N ARG A 236 -7.76 17.51 23.43
CA ARG A 236 -9.13 18.04 23.47
C ARG A 236 -9.66 18.15 24.90
N LYS A 237 -9.43 17.14 25.76
CA LYS A 237 -9.82 17.21 27.18
C LYS A 237 -9.10 18.34 27.92
N ALA A 238 -7.80 18.51 27.68
CA ALA A 238 -7.03 19.60 28.27
C ALA A 238 -7.55 20.98 27.82
N ALA A 239 -7.90 21.15 26.54
CA ALA A 239 -8.49 22.39 26.05
C ALA A 239 -9.87 22.68 26.68
N LEU A 240 -10.73 21.67 26.81
CA LEU A 240 -12.04 21.81 27.46
C LEU A 240 -11.91 22.17 28.95
N ASN A 241 -10.97 21.54 29.66
CA ASN A 241 -10.73 21.87 31.08
C ASN A 241 -10.26 23.31 31.24
N LYS A 242 -9.36 23.78 30.35
CA LYS A 242 -8.90 25.16 30.36
C LYS A 242 -10.03 26.18 30.12
N GLU A 243 -10.97 25.89 29.21
CA GLU A 243 -12.14 26.75 28.98
C GLU A 243 -13.07 26.81 30.21
N VAL A 244 -13.22 25.69 30.94
CA VAL A 244 -13.98 25.63 32.20
C VAL A 244 -13.31 26.47 33.28
N ASP A 245 -11.99 26.36 33.43
CA ASP A 245 -11.22 27.10 34.44
C ASP A 245 -11.18 28.62 34.15
N GLU A 246 -11.19 29.02 32.86
CA GLU A 246 -11.24 30.43 32.43
C GLU A 246 -12.66 31.03 32.45
N GLY A 247 -13.68 30.26 32.87
CA GLY A 247 -15.07 30.74 32.99
C GLY A 247 -15.77 31.02 31.65
N SER A 248 -15.23 30.52 30.54
CA SER A 248 -15.78 30.73 29.20
C SER A 248 -16.98 29.77 28.97
N PRO A 249 -18.10 30.22 28.38
CA PRO A 249 -19.25 29.35 28.11
C PRO A 249 -18.85 28.14 27.26
N ARG A 250 -19.34 26.96 27.62
CA ARG A 250 -19.05 25.71 26.88
C ARG A 250 -19.37 25.90 25.38
N PRO A 251 -18.52 25.42 24.45
CA PRO A 251 -18.86 25.40 23.04
C PRO A 251 -20.15 24.58 22.86
N TYR A 252 -21.19 25.23 22.32
CA TYR A 252 -22.50 24.61 22.10
C TYR A 252 -22.36 23.38 21.19
N ASP A 253 -22.66 22.19 21.72
CA ASP A 253 -22.71 20.94 20.96
C ASP A 253 -24.06 20.85 20.24
N ASP A 254 -24.14 21.53 19.08
CA ASP A 254 -25.26 21.53 18.12
C ASP A 254 -25.71 20.11 17.67
N GLY A 255 -24.98 19.04 18.03
CA GLY A 255 -25.35 17.67 17.70
C GLY A 255 -26.51 17.07 18.50
N LYS A 256 -27.00 17.72 19.57
CA LYS A 256 -28.01 17.13 20.47
C LYS A 256 -29.43 17.66 20.28
N GLU A 257 -29.64 18.82 19.65
CA GLU A 257 -31.00 19.35 19.46
C GLU A 257 -31.80 18.64 18.38
N TYR A 258 -31.14 18.03 17.40
CA TYR A 258 -31.83 17.33 16.30
C TYR A 258 -32.67 16.12 16.74
N TYR A 259 -32.36 15.55 17.92
CA TYR A 259 -33.13 14.44 18.50
C TYR A 259 -34.16 14.88 19.54
N ALA A 260 -34.00 16.07 20.14
CA ALA A 260 -34.94 16.57 21.15
C ALA A 260 -36.23 17.12 20.53
N GLN A 261 -36.18 17.64 19.30
CA GLN A 261 -37.34 18.23 18.63
C GLN A 261 -38.31 17.22 17.99
N ARG A 262 -37.98 15.93 17.89
CA ARG A 262 -38.88 14.90 17.32
C ARG A 262 -39.70 14.11 18.34
N THR A 263 -39.48 14.32 19.64
CA THR A 263 -40.18 13.58 20.69
C THR A 263 -41.38 14.33 21.27
N TYR A 264 -41.66 15.55 20.79
CA TYR A 264 -42.78 16.38 21.22
C TYR A 264 -43.48 17.07 20.04
N ALA A 265 -43.69 16.32 18.96
CA ALA A 265 -44.60 16.72 17.87
C ALA A 265 -45.57 15.58 17.58
#